data_AF-A0A3A5VU94-F1
#
_entry.id   AF-A0A3A5VU94-F1
#
_cell.length_a   1.000
_cell.length_b   1.000
_cell.length_c   1.000
_cell.angle_alpha   90.00
_cell.angle_beta   90.00
_cell.angle_gamma   90.00
#
_symmetry.space_group_name_H-M   'P 1'
#
loop_
_entity.id
_entity.type
_entity.pdbx_description
1 polymer ?
#
loop_
_entity_poly.entity_id
_entity_poly.type
_entity_poly.pdbx_seq_one_letter_code
_entity_poly.pdbx_strand_id
1 'polypeptide(L)'
;MLPSLSASKAENMSSMDMPFSFRASASLLMASSALHVSSLMSCAGRWPPKSFACDSFSSVERHKFLMDGSMQAKEPVMAKKYIARDPRTGKPIQTGQSAVSDASYEPTLGPWCALHPADIMSLAEGTLTQREVRWKNKTLTMTRKNGIRALSHVPQNMIMPAHKMLLTAFEDEDPLIRVAALEVLPEFAVRRSNELFDWLSVLLDDEDTSVQKAASASLARAAPTFPSGVHSSLENELRHGNEQRRKTAWKGLEALTKTWPDVVADHVDSILLEPDVELRRRAAKMINAIVSRKTSAVWDLVSWALNDEDTQVRKTVAKSLPRLAKQDVRMGTMFAERAIADPDPDVRLSAIKTIEKLNRGHGRARDLILAGSRSTDVRVRRACVSLLPKLMDEAELRALVDDLLKTETDPGLVEKLMQYRFDAMLEGTEEQKNAALSPALAVPDIDKEVLMAQGKRIGMAPAPPSAALEPTSQPTPEQPAEAPRQPARPTQDELMGYHDDDDDFPPEDDEPYF
;
A
#
# COMPACT_ATOMS: atom_id res chain seq x y z
N MET A 1 -11.29 -9.74 -71.95
CA MET A 1 -11.01 -10.76 -72.98
C MET A 1 -9.94 -11.69 -72.45
N LEU A 2 -10.33 -12.93 -72.12
CA LEU A 2 -9.47 -14.13 -72.02
C LEU A 2 -8.99 -14.55 -73.44
N PRO A 3 -8.24 -15.66 -73.69
CA PRO A 3 -7.66 -16.69 -72.79
C PRO A 3 -6.24 -17.21 -73.17
N SER A 4 -5.64 -18.05 -72.32
CA SER A 4 -5.14 -19.45 -72.59
C SER A 4 -4.06 -19.81 -71.56
N LEU A 5 -4.28 -20.65 -70.54
CA LEU A 5 -4.49 -22.11 -70.48
C LEU A 5 -3.42 -22.96 -71.18
N SER A 6 -2.52 -23.55 -70.40
CA SER A 6 -2.17 -24.98 -70.53
C SER A 6 -1.58 -25.53 -69.23
N ALA A 7 -2.23 -26.57 -68.73
CA ALA A 7 -1.85 -27.38 -67.58
C ALA A 7 -0.69 -28.33 -67.90
N SER A 8 0.03 -28.79 -66.87
CA SER A 8 0.02 -30.20 -66.42
C SER A 8 1.35 -30.66 -65.82
N LYS A 9 1.19 -31.62 -64.90
CA LYS A 9 2.12 -32.63 -64.37
C LYS A 9 2.83 -32.36 -63.03
N ALA A 10 2.27 -33.04 -62.04
CA ALA A 10 2.81 -33.42 -60.76
C ALA A 10 4.01 -34.37 -60.89
N GLU A 11 4.89 -34.36 -59.90
CA GLU A 11 5.48 -35.56 -59.31
C GLU A 11 6.00 -35.28 -57.90
N ASN A 12 5.82 -36.28 -57.04
CA ASN A 12 6.02 -36.30 -55.59
C ASN A 12 7.50 -36.31 -55.20
N MET A 13 7.83 -35.85 -53.98
CA MET A 13 8.48 -36.68 -52.94
C MET A 13 8.76 -35.91 -51.62
N SER A 14 8.38 -36.57 -50.51
CA SER A 14 8.85 -36.50 -49.11
C SER A 14 8.89 -35.15 -48.37
N SER A 15 8.00 -34.89 -47.40
CA SER A 15 7.90 -35.46 -46.04
C SER A 15 8.99 -35.01 -45.07
N MET A 16 8.67 -34.07 -44.18
CA MET A 16 8.98 -34.18 -42.75
C MET A 16 8.13 -33.18 -41.94
N ASP A 17 7.38 -33.76 -41.01
CA ASP A 17 6.40 -33.14 -40.12
C ASP A 17 7.02 -32.30 -39.00
N MET A 18 6.35 -31.20 -38.65
CA MET A 18 6.40 -30.50 -37.36
C MET A 18 4.97 -30.07 -36.99
N PRO A 19 4.47 -30.33 -35.77
CA PRO A 19 3.04 -30.19 -35.48
C PRO A 19 2.61 -28.78 -35.04
N PHE A 20 1.41 -28.46 -35.51
CA PHE A 20 0.57 -27.31 -35.19
C PHE A 20 0.13 -27.26 -33.72
N SER A 21 -0.02 -26.03 -33.19
CA SER A 21 -0.85 -25.74 -32.02
C SER A 21 -1.93 -24.72 -32.39
N PHE A 22 -3.17 -25.10 -32.07
CA PHE A 22 -4.45 -24.50 -32.43
C PHE A 22 -4.70 -23.14 -31.75
N ARG A 23 -5.15 -22.14 -32.54
CA ARG A 23 -6.03 -21.06 -32.08
C ARG A 23 -7.38 -21.27 -32.76
N ALA A 24 -8.38 -21.76 -32.02
CA ALA A 24 -9.73 -21.89 -32.51
C ALA A 24 -10.51 -20.59 -32.22
N SER A 25 -10.81 -19.86 -33.28
CA SER A 25 -11.88 -18.86 -33.34
C SER A 25 -13.19 -19.58 -33.67
N ALA A 26 -14.26 -19.31 -32.94
CA ALA A 26 -15.61 -19.70 -33.35
C ALA A 26 -16.63 -18.66 -32.85
N SER A 27 -16.99 -17.75 -33.75
CA SER A 27 -18.30 -17.10 -33.77
C SER A 27 -19.29 -18.06 -34.41
N LEU A 28 -20.45 -18.30 -33.79
CA LEU A 28 -21.63 -18.81 -34.49
C LEU A 28 -22.90 -18.18 -33.91
N LEU A 29 -23.61 -17.44 -34.77
CA LEU A 29 -25.03 -17.12 -34.62
C LEU A 29 -25.88 -18.39 -34.81
N MET A 30 -27.00 -18.49 -34.09
CA MET A 30 -28.30 -18.87 -34.67
C MET A 30 -29.44 -18.36 -33.78
N ALA A 31 -30.52 -17.97 -34.44
CA ALA A 31 -31.61 -17.15 -33.94
C ALA A 31 -32.90 -17.94 -33.62
N SER A 32 -33.80 -17.23 -32.94
CA SER A 32 -35.28 -17.33 -33.00
C SER A 32 -36.00 -18.46 -32.28
N SER A 33 -36.82 -18.06 -31.30
CA SER A 33 -38.25 -18.36 -31.27
C SER A 33 -38.98 -17.41 -30.30
N ALA A 34 -39.95 -16.67 -30.83
CA ALA A 34 -40.92 -15.87 -30.10
C ALA A 34 -42.31 -16.51 -30.26
N LEU A 35 -43.10 -16.56 -29.19
CA LEU A 35 -44.50 -16.09 -29.10
C LEU A 35 -45.22 -16.66 -27.85
N HIS A 36 -45.68 -15.72 -27.01
CA HIS A 36 -46.93 -15.64 -26.25
C HIS A 36 -47.77 -16.92 -26.03
N VAL A 37 -48.17 -17.18 -24.76
CA VAL A 37 -49.56 -17.05 -24.25
C VAL A 37 -49.54 -16.91 -22.72
N SER A 38 -50.41 -16.01 -22.27
CA SER A 38 -50.76 -15.56 -20.92
C SER A 38 -51.21 -16.63 -19.92
N SER A 39 -51.06 -16.30 -18.62
CA SER A 39 -52.15 -16.08 -17.66
C SER A 39 -52.08 -16.88 -16.35
N LEU A 40 -52.16 -16.09 -15.26
CA LEU A 40 -52.76 -16.33 -13.94
C LEU A 40 -51.91 -16.88 -12.77
N MET A 41 -51.77 -15.96 -11.80
CA MET A 41 -51.99 -16.09 -10.35
C MET A 41 -50.90 -16.79 -9.50
N SER A 42 -50.57 -16.36 -8.27
CA SER A 42 -50.94 -15.19 -7.45
C SER A 42 -50.05 -15.19 -6.18
N CYS A 43 -50.05 -14.07 -5.46
CA CYS A 43 -49.55 -13.84 -4.07
C CYS A 43 -48.04 -13.64 -3.88
N ALA A 44 -47.54 -12.72 -3.05
CA ALA A 44 -48.04 -11.53 -2.35
C ALA A 44 -46.80 -10.87 -1.70
N GLY A 45 -46.69 -9.53 -1.68
CA GLY A 45 -45.55 -8.86 -1.04
C GLY A 45 -45.39 -7.39 -1.38
N ARG A 46 -46.35 -6.58 -0.93
CA ARG A 46 -46.46 -5.11 -1.06
C ARG A 46 -45.31 -4.41 -0.30
N TRP A 47 -44.87 -3.22 -0.74
CA TRP A 47 -44.67 -1.95 0.02
C TRP A 47 -44.05 -0.88 -0.93
N PRO A 48 -44.55 0.38 -0.96
CA PRO A 48 -44.30 1.37 -2.05
C PRO A 48 -43.24 2.45 -1.71
N PRO A 49 -42.82 3.29 -2.68
CA PRO A 49 -41.75 4.27 -2.52
C PRO A 49 -42.25 5.57 -1.85
N LYS A 50 -41.43 6.20 -1.00
CA LYS A 50 -41.72 7.52 -0.41
C LYS A 50 -40.93 8.62 -1.11
N SER A 51 -41.67 9.41 -1.88
CA SER A 51 -41.42 10.83 -2.13
C SER A 51 -41.46 11.61 -0.81
N PHE A 52 -40.54 12.55 -0.60
CA PHE A 52 -40.74 13.61 0.38
C PHE A 52 -40.63 14.97 -0.28
N ALA A 53 -41.77 15.65 -0.25
CA ALA A 53 -42.01 17.02 -0.66
C ALA A 53 -41.35 18.01 0.30
N CYS A 54 -40.95 19.14 -0.27
CA CYS A 54 -40.72 20.40 0.41
C CYS A 54 -42.03 20.88 1.06
N ASP A 55 -42.01 21.22 2.34
CA ASP A 55 -43.01 22.11 2.92
C ASP A 55 -42.32 23.21 3.72
N SER A 56 -42.52 24.42 3.19
CA SER A 56 -42.35 25.72 3.80
C SER A 56 -43.30 25.90 4.98
N PHE A 57 -42.81 26.37 6.13
CA PHE A 57 -43.64 27.04 7.12
C PHE A 57 -42.96 28.29 7.66
N SER A 58 -43.54 29.43 7.30
CA SER A 58 -43.38 30.75 7.91
C SER A 58 -44.45 30.95 8.99
N SER A 59 -44.07 31.59 10.10
CA SER A 59 -44.86 32.58 10.90
C SER A 59 -44.34 32.53 12.35
N VAL A 60 -43.52 33.49 12.77
CA VAL A 60 -43.90 34.70 13.53
C VAL A 60 -44.74 34.39 14.77
N GLU A 61 -44.13 34.54 15.95
CA GLU A 61 -44.79 35.17 17.10
C GLU A 61 -43.75 35.79 18.04
N ARG A 62 -43.92 37.10 18.28
CA ARG A 62 -43.15 37.91 19.23
C ARG A 62 -43.89 37.87 20.56
N HIS A 63 -43.20 37.56 21.65
CA HIS A 63 -43.62 37.99 22.99
C HIS A 63 -42.46 38.60 23.78
N LYS A 64 -42.75 39.79 24.31
CA LYS A 64 -41.92 40.67 25.13
C LYS A 64 -42.11 40.27 26.59
N PHE A 65 -41.04 40.02 27.34
CA PHE A 65 -41.00 40.15 28.80
C PHE A 65 -39.57 40.56 29.23
N LEU A 66 -39.47 41.68 29.95
CA LEU A 66 -38.32 42.09 30.75
C LEU A 66 -38.47 41.46 32.15
N MET A 67 -37.41 40.84 32.68
CA MET A 67 -36.83 41.15 34.01
C MET A 67 -35.64 40.23 34.32
N ASP A 68 -34.69 40.78 35.08
CA ASP A 68 -33.42 40.21 35.55
C ASP A 68 -33.52 38.81 36.16
N GLY A 69 -32.53 37.97 35.86
CA GLY A 69 -32.30 36.70 36.53
C GLY A 69 -31.17 35.92 35.88
N SER A 70 -30.01 35.88 36.53
CA SER A 70 -28.88 35.01 36.18
C SER A 70 -29.33 33.55 36.10
N MET A 71 -29.33 32.96 34.90
CA MET A 71 -29.62 31.55 34.68
C MET A 71 -28.41 30.90 34.01
N GLN A 72 -27.75 30.02 34.76
CA GLN A 72 -26.67 29.15 34.29
C GLN A 72 -27.09 28.42 33.01
N ALA A 73 -26.22 28.44 31.99
CA ALA A 73 -26.41 27.70 30.76
C ALA A 73 -26.45 26.20 31.06
N LYS A 74 -27.64 25.59 30.96
CA LYS A 74 -27.77 24.12 30.90
C LYS A 74 -27.19 23.67 29.57
N GLU A 75 -26.14 22.85 29.63
CA GLU A 75 -25.60 22.12 28.49
C GLU A 75 -26.72 21.34 27.77
N PRO A 76 -26.77 21.32 26.43
CA PRO A 76 -27.73 20.50 25.71
C PRO A 76 -27.43 19.01 25.97
N VAL A 77 -28.45 18.29 26.43
CA VAL A 77 -28.42 16.83 26.64
C VAL A 77 -28.03 16.16 25.31
N MET A 78 -26.80 15.65 25.24
CA MET A 78 -26.29 14.89 24.09
C MET A 78 -27.18 13.67 23.84
N ALA A 79 -27.93 13.68 22.74
CA ALA A 79 -28.66 12.51 22.28
C ALA A 79 -27.65 11.37 22.06
N LYS A 80 -27.85 10.24 22.75
CA LYS A 80 -26.97 9.06 22.66
C LYS A 80 -26.84 8.64 21.19
N LYS A 81 -25.62 8.73 20.66
CA LYS A 81 -25.27 8.33 19.29
C LYS A 81 -25.73 6.89 19.07
N TYR A 82 -26.55 6.64 18.05
CA TYR A 82 -27.03 5.30 17.72
C TYR A 82 -25.85 4.39 17.33
N ILE A 83 -25.73 3.23 17.97
CA ILE A 83 -24.70 2.23 17.69
C ILE A 83 -25.42 1.02 17.09
N ALA A 84 -25.19 0.76 15.80
CA ALA A 84 -25.72 -0.45 15.15
C ALA A 84 -25.10 -1.69 15.80
N ARG A 85 -25.96 -2.59 16.28
CA ARG A 85 -25.57 -3.86 16.91
C ARG A 85 -25.98 -5.01 16.02
N ASP A 86 -25.12 -6.03 15.95
CA ASP A 86 -25.41 -7.26 15.23
C ASP A 86 -26.58 -8.00 15.92
N PRO A 87 -27.66 -8.36 15.19
CA PRO A 87 -28.86 -8.96 15.78
C PRO A 87 -28.62 -10.31 16.45
N ARG A 88 -27.55 -11.03 16.10
CA ARG A 88 -27.25 -12.37 16.65
C ARG A 88 -26.27 -12.33 17.83
N THR A 89 -25.41 -11.33 17.91
CA THR A 89 -24.33 -11.26 18.90
C THR A 89 -24.46 -10.09 19.87
N GLY A 90 -25.33 -9.11 19.60
CA GLY A 90 -25.54 -7.93 20.42
C GLY A 90 -24.33 -6.99 20.54
N LYS A 91 -23.21 -7.35 19.89
CA LYS A 91 -21.99 -6.57 19.88
C LYS A 91 -22.13 -5.40 18.90
N PRO A 92 -21.51 -4.24 19.19
CA PRO A 92 -21.39 -3.16 18.22
C PRO A 92 -20.75 -3.69 16.95
N ILE A 93 -21.38 -3.47 15.80
CA ILE A 93 -20.72 -3.72 14.52
C ILE A 93 -19.54 -2.75 14.48
N GLN A 94 -18.31 -3.27 14.36
CA GLN A 94 -17.12 -2.45 14.15
C GLN A 94 -17.23 -1.78 12.77
N THR A 95 -18.00 -0.71 12.70
CA THR A 95 -17.86 0.29 11.65
C THR A 95 -16.59 1.04 12.01
N GLY A 96 -15.46 0.49 11.57
CA GLY A 96 -14.20 1.22 11.60
C GLY A 96 -14.49 2.55 10.92
N GLN A 97 -14.51 3.64 11.69
CA GLN A 97 -14.53 4.96 11.12
C GLN A 97 -13.19 5.07 10.40
N SER A 98 -13.19 4.78 9.09
CA SER A 98 -12.13 5.27 8.23
C SER A 98 -12.16 6.77 8.47
N ALA A 99 -11.10 7.31 9.06
CA ALA A 99 -10.95 8.74 9.23
C ALA A 99 -11.06 9.33 7.82
N VAL A 100 -12.25 9.82 7.47
CA VAL A 100 -12.44 10.69 6.33
C VAL A 100 -11.59 11.88 6.70
N SER A 101 -10.43 12.01 6.07
CA SER A 101 -9.66 13.23 6.17
C SER A 101 -10.60 14.32 5.69
N ASP A 102 -11.06 15.19 6.60
CA ASP A 102 -11.86 16.34 6.22
C ASP A 102 -11.10 17.05 5.10
N ALA A 103 -11.72 17.10 3.93
CA ALA A 103 -11.17 17.77 2.76
C ALA A 103 -11.17 19.27 3.08
N SER A 104 -10.15 19.70 3.82
CA SER A 104 -9.95 21.10 4.15
C SER A 104 -9.57 21.82 2.87
N TYR A 105 -10.51 22.64 2.42
CA TYR A 105 -10.29 23.51 1.28
C TYR A 105 -9.37 24.65 1.71
N GLU A 106 -8.21 24.81 1.06
CA GLU A 106 -7.31 25.94 1.29
C GLU A 106 -7.67 27.12 0.37
N PRO A 107 -8.20 28.25 0.90
CA PRO A 107 -8.51 29.43 0.10
C PRO A 107 -7.24 30.08 -0.44
N THR A 108 -7.31 30.57 -1.67
CA THR A 108 -6.24 31.35 -2.29
C THR A 108 -6.13 32.71 -1.64
N LEU A 109 -5.02 32.92 -0.95
CA LEU A 109 -4.75 34.19 -0.28
C LEU A 109 -4.17 35.19 -1.27
N GLY A 110 -4.80 36.36 -1.37
CA GLY A 110 -4.36 37.44 -2.24
C GLY A 110 -4.63 38.83 -1.68
N PRO A 111 -4.13 39.88 -2.35
CA PRO A 111 -4.37 41.27 -1.94
C PRO A 111 -5.85 41.65 -1.84
N TRP A 112 -6.69 40.96 -2.61
CA TRP A 112 -8.14 41.17 -2.66
C TRP A 112 -8.85 40.71 -1.36
N CYS A 113 -8.22 39.88 -0.53
CA CYS A 113 -8.77 39.49 0.78
C CYS A 113 -8.92 40.68 1.75
N ALA A 114 -8.19 41.78 1.54
CA ALA A 114 -8.27 42.97 2.38
C ALA A 114 -9.32 44.00 1.91
N LEU A 115 -10.10 43.69 0.86
CA LEU A 115 -11.20 44.54 0.43
C LEU A 115 -12.36 44.49 1.43
N HIS A 116 -13.03 45.63 1.62
CA HIS A 116 -14.26 45.68 2.40
C HIS A 116 -15.40 44.97 1.63
N PRO A 117 -16.30 44.21 2.29
CA PRO A 117 -17.36 43.47 1.60
C PRO A 117 -18.23 44.28 0.64
N ALA A 118 -18.53 45.55 0.96
CA ALA A 118 -19.27 46.44 0.07
C ALA A 118 -18.46 46.83 -1.18
N ASP A 119 -17.15 47.04 -1.03
CA ASP A 119 -16.23 47.36 -2.13
C ASP A 119 -16.05 46.14 -3.04
N ILE A 120 -16.05 44.91 -2.48
CA ILE A 120 -16.01 43.65 -3.25
C ILE A 120 -17.19 43.58 -4.22
N MET A 121 -18.41 43.77 -3.71
CA MET A 121 -19.62 43.72 -4.54
C MET A 121 -19.61 44.81 -5.62
N SER A 122 -19.24 46.03 -5.24
CA SER A 122 -19.23 47.17 -6.17
C SER A 122 -18.16 47.04 -7.26
N LEU A 123 -16.98 46.49 -6.93
CA LEU A 123 -15.94 46.18 -7.91
C LEU A 123 -16.36 45.04 -8.84
N ALA A 124 -17.03 44.00 -8.33
CA ALA A 124 -17.47 42.86 -9.14
C ALA A 124 -18.59 43.26 -10.12
N GLU A 125 -19.54 44.07 -9.66
CA GLU A 125 -20.60 44.67 -10.49
C GLU A 125 -20.03 45.65 -11.54
N GLY A 126 -18.90 46.28 -11.25
CA GLY A 126 -18.27 47.28 -12.12
C GLY A 126 -18.76 48.71 -11.85
N THR A 127 -19.53 48.94 -10.79
CA THR A 127 -19.94 50.29 -10.34
C THR A 127 -18.75 51.08 -9.80
N LEU A 128 -17.78 50.41 -9.18
CA LEU A 128 -16.47 50.98 -8.85
C LEU A 128 -15.42 50.49 -9.84
N THR A 129 -14.66 51.43 -10.42
CA THR A 129 -13.60 51.13 -11.39
C THR A 129 -12.34 50.60 -10.69
N GLN A 130 -11.90 51.30 -9.64
CA GLN A 130 -10.69 50.97 -8.90
C GLN A 130 -10.81 51.29 -7.41
N ARG A 131 -10.10 50.53 -6.58
CA ARG A 131 -9.98 50.75 -5.14
C ARG A 131 -8.58 50.48 -4.64
N GLU A 132 -8.00 51.39 -3.87
CA GLU A 132 -6.69 51.17 -3.25
C GLU A 132 -6.81 50.40 -1.95
N VAL A 133 -5.99 49.37 -1.79
CA VAL A 133 -5.95 48.53 -0.59
C VAL A 133 -4.50 48.40 -0.12
N ARG A 134 -4.30 48.44 1.20
CA ARG A 134 -3.00 48.16 1.82
C ARG A 134 -2.87 46.67 2.11
N TRP A 135 -1.89 46.02 1.49
CA TRP A 135 -1.58 44.60 1.71
C TRP A 135 -0.08 44.39 1.87
N LYS A 136 0.35 43.70 2.94
CA LYS A 136 1.77 43.44 3.27
C LYS A 136 2.67 44.69 3.12
N ASN A 137 2.26 45.81 3.70
CA ASN A 137 2.94 47.12 3.67
C ASN A 137 3.10 47.75 2.27
N LYS A 138 2.33 47.30 1.26
CA LYS A 138 2.26 47.92 -0.06
C LYS A 138 0.83 48.37 -0.36
N THR A 139 0.68 49.55 -0.96
CA THR A 139 -0.58 50.02 -1.54
C THR A 139 -0.73 49.44 -2.95
N LEU A 140 -1.83 48.72 -3.19
CA LEU A 140 -2.13 48.07 -4.46
C LEU A 140 -3.51 48.52 -4.95
N THR A 141 -3.62 48.82 -6.24
CA THR A 141 -4.88 49.17 -6.90
C THR A 141 -5.64 47.91 -7.31
N MET A 142 -6.84 47.73 -6.76
CA MET A 142 -7.74 46.64 -7.09
C MET A 142 -8.70 47.07 -8.20
N THR A 143 -8.90 46.20 -9.19
CA THR A 143 -9.84 46.38 -10.30
C THR A 143 -10.95 45.33 -10.24
N ARG A 144 -11.89 45.35 -11.19
CA ARG A 144 -13.01 44.38 -11.30
C ARG A 144 -12.58 42.91 -11.14
N LYS A 145 -11.49 42.47 -11.79
CA LYS A 145 -10.96 41.09 -11.66
C LYS A 145 -10.65 40.71 -10.20
N ASN A 146 -10.14 41.66 -9.40
CA ASN A 146 -9.81 41.43 -8.00
C ASN A 146 -11.07 41.46 -7.12
N GLY A 147 -12.08 42.25 -7.50
CA GLY A 147 -13.41 42.20 -6.89
C GLY A 147 -14.05 40.82 -7.06
N ILE A 148 -13.99 40.26 -8.26
CA ILE A 148 -14.49 38.90 -8.54
C ILE A 148 -13.71 37.86 -7.74
N ARG A 149 -12.37 38.00 -7.67
CA ARG A 149 -11.52 37.15 -6.82
C ARG A 149 -11.92 37.16 -5.34
N ALA A 150 -12.45 38.27 -4.85
CA ALA A 150 -12.84 38.42 -3.46
C ALA A 150 -14.28 37.98 -3.16
N LEU A 151 -15.07 37.54 -4.15
CA LEU A 151 -16.46 37.10 -3.91
C LEU A 151 -16.56 35.95 -2.90
N SER A 152 -15.52 35.12 -2.76
CA SER A 152 -15.47 34.06 -1.73
C SER A 152 -15.48 34.61 -0.30
N HIS A 153 -15.00 35.83 -0.06
CA HIS A 153 -14.87 36.44 1.27
C HIS A 153 -16.08 37.28 1.72
N VAL A 154 -17.09 37.40 0.87
CA VAL A 154 -18.31 38.15 1.17
C VAL A 154 -19.07 37.50 2.36
N PRO A 155 -19.68 38.22 3.30
CA PRO A 155 -20.47 37.64 4.40
C PRO A 155 -21.72 36.87 3.93
N GLN A 156 -22.28 36.02 4.80
CA GLN A 156 -23.37 35.08 4.48
C GLN A 156 -24.61 35.76 3.86
N ASN A 157 -24.95 36.95 4.34
CA ASN A 157 -26.11 37.72 3.87
C ASN A 157 -26.01 38.16 2.39
N MET A 158 -24.80 38.19 1.82
CA MET A 158 -24.54 38.66 0.47
C MET A 158 -24.13 37.53 -0.50
N ILE A 159 -24.21 36.25 -0.10
CA ILE A 159 -23.90 35.11 -0.98
C ILE A 159 -24.79 35.08 -2.21
N MET A 160 -26.10 35.32 -2.06
CA MET A 160 -27.04 35.21 -3.17
C MET A 160 -26.74 36.24 -4.27
N PRO A 161 -26.55 37.55 -3.95
CA PRO A 161 -26.03 38.51 -4.91
C PRO A 161 -24.65 38.13 -5.46
N ALA A 162 -23.70 37.71 -4.62
CA ALA A 162 -22.35 37.35 -5.05
C ALA A 162 -22.35 36.16 -6.03
N HIS A 163 -23.23 35.18 -5.82
CA HIS A 163 -23.42 34.03 -6.70
C HIS A 163 -23.90 34.49 -8.08
N LYS A 164 -24.94 35.34 -8.14
CA LYS A 164 -25.41 35.93 -9.40
C LYS A 164 -24.30 36.70 -10.11
N MET A 165 -23.51 37.48 -9.38
CA MET A 165 -22.38 38.21 -9.97
C MET A 165 -21.30 37.29 -10.52
N LEU A 166 -21.05 36.17 -9.85
CA LEU A 166 -20.10 35.17 -10.32
C LEU A 166 -20.60 34.50 -11.61
N LEU A 167 -21.90 34.20 -11.71
CA LEU A 167 -22.50 33.67 -12.94
C LEU A 167 -22.36 34.65 -14.11
N THR A 168 -22.68 35.93 -13.88
CA THR A 168 -22.48 36.95 -14.93
C THR A 168 -21.01 37.15 -15.30
N ALA A 169 -20.07 36.83 -14.41
CA ALA A 169 -18.64 36.91 -14.70
C ALA A 169 -18.14 35.73 -15.56
N PHE A 170 -18.83 34.59 -15.56
CA PHE A 170 -18.52 33.49 -16.49
C PHE A 170 -18.94 33.80 -17.93
N GLU A 171 -19.96 34.63 -18.11
CA GLU A 171 -20.46 35.09 -19.42
C GLU A 171 -19.71 36.32 -19.97
N ASP A 172 -18.76 36.88 -19.23
CA ASP A 172 -18.13 38.15 -19.59
C ASP A 172 -17.23 38.02 -20.84
N GLU A 173 -17.24 39.05 -21.68
CA GLU A 173 -16.43 39.15 -22.90
C GLU A 173 -14.93 39.16 -22.58
N ASP A 174 -14.50 39.75 -21.46
CA ASP A 174 -13.08 39.82 -21.08
C ASP A 174 -12.59 38.45 -20.54
N PRO A 175 -11.62 37.81 -21.20
CA PRO A 175 -11.11 36.51 -20.75
C PRO A 175 -10.46 36.57 -19.37
N LEU A 176 -9.91 37.74 -18.98
CA LEU A 176 -9.32 37.93 -17.65
C LEU A 176 -10.36 37.87 -16.53
N ILE A 177 -11.60 38.27 -16.83
CA ILE A 177 -12.72 38.22 -15.91
C ILE A 177 -13.20 36.78 -15.74
N ARG A 178 -13.37 36.04 -16.84
CA ARG A 178 -13.71 34.61 -16.82
C ARG A 178 -12.66 33.79 -16.04
N VAL A 179 -11.36 34.05 -16.26
CA VAL A 179 -10.27 33.43 -15.50
C VAL A 179 -10.37 33.73 -14.00
N ALA A 180 -10.61 34.99 -13.62
CA ALA A 180 -10.76 35.37 -12.21
C ALA A 180 -11.97 34.69 -11.55
N ALA A 181 -13.07 34.52 -12.28
CA ALA A 181 -14.25 33.79 -11.80
C ALA A 181 -13.94 32.29 -11.58
N LEU A 182 -13.23 31.64 -12.51
CA LEU A 182 -12.83 30.24 -12.41
C LEU A 182 -11.87 29.96 -11.24
N GLU A 183 -10.98 30.89 -10.91
CA GLU A 183 -10.06 30.74 -9.78
C GLU A 183 -10.79 30.69 -8.43
N VAL A 184 -11.91 31.40 -8.31
CA VAL A 184 -12.76 31.48 -7.10
C VAL A 184 -13.81 30.40 -7.05
N LEU A 185 -14.23 29.86 -8.20
CA LEU A 185 -15.30 28.87 -8.30
C LEU A 185 -15.20 27.77 -7.22
N PRO A 186 -14.04 27.11 -6.99
CA PRO A 186 -13.99 26.03 -6.01
C PRO A 186 -14.15 26.52 -4.56
N GLU A 187 -13.72 27.75 -4.23
CA GLU A 187 -13.94 28.38 -2.92
C GLU A 187 -15.42 28.70 -2.70
N PHE A 188 -16.05 29.28 -3.71
CA PHE A 188 -17.43 29.72 -3.63
C PHE A 188 -18.40 28.54 -3.61
N ALA A 189 -18.06 27.45 -4.32
CA ALA A 189 -18.86 26.23 -4.39
C ALA A 189 -19.13 25.59 -3.03
N VAL A 190 -18.23 25.76 -2.03
CA VAL A 190 -18.42 25.29 -0.65
C VAL A 190 -19.61 25.95 0.01
N ARG A 191 -19.90 27.20 -0.37
CA ARG A 191 -21.00 28.00 0.19
C ARG A 191 -22.27 27.82 -0.61
N ARG A 192 -22.15 27.75 -1.94
CA ARG A 192 -23.25 27.54 -2.88
C ARG A 192 -22.71 27.02 -4.21
N SER A 193 -23.09 25.81 -4.59
CA SER A 193 -22.59 25.12 -5.79
C SER A 193 -23.51 25.18 -7.01
N ASN A 194 -24.76 25.63 -6.86
CA ASN A 194 -25.77 25.62 -7.94
C ASN A 194 -25.23 26.26 -9.23
N GLU A 195 -25.40 25.57 -10.36
CA GLU A 195 -25.02 25.96 -11.73
C GLU A 195 -23.50 26.16 -11.96
N LEU A 196 -22.67 26.23 -10.92
CA LEU A 196 -21.23 26.53 -11.07
C LEU A 196 -20.50 25.45 -11.86
N PHE A 197 -20.82 24.17 -11.65
CA PHE A 197 -20.18 23.08 -12.37
C PHE A 197 -20.69 22.93 -13.80
N ASP A 198 -21.92 23.36 -14.07
CA ASP A 198 -22.45 23.43 -15.43
C ASP A 198 -21.67 24.50 -16.22
N TRP A 199 -21.48 25.69 -15.63
CA TRP A 199 -20.61 26.73 -16.20
C TRP A 199 -19.16 26.28 -16.36
N LEU A 200 -18.61 25.57 -15.36
CA LEU A 200 -17.27 25.00 -15.47
C LEU A 200 -17.15 24.07 -16.69
N SER A 201 -18.17 23.23 -16.94
CA SER A 201 -18.18 22.32 -18.08
C SER A 201 -18.15 23.08 -19.42
N VAL A 202 -18.89 24.18 -19.52
CA VAL A 202 -18.90 25.04 -20.72
C VAL A 202 -17.54 25.73 -20.90
N LEU A 203 -16.98 26.29 -19.83
CA LEU A 203 -15.71 27.05 -19.88
C LEU A 203 -14.47 26.17 -20.10
N LEU A 204 -14.57 24.85 -19.97
CA LEU A 204 -13.50 23.93 -20.41
C LEU A 204 -13.29 23.96 -21.92
N ASP A 205 -14.34 24.28 -22.68
CA ASP A 205 -14.34 24.37 -24.15
C ASP A 205 -14.42 25.82 -24.64
N ASP A 206 -14.06 26.79 -23.79
CA ASP A 206 -13.98 28.22 -24.12
C ASP A 206 -13.01 28.49 -25.28
N GLU A 207 -13.22 29.57 -26.05
CA GLU A 207 -12.36 29.94 -27.18
C GLU A 207 -10.94 30.30 -26.74
N ASP A 208 -10.80 30.89 -25.55
CA ASP A 208 -9.53 31.36 -25.02
C ASP A 208 -8.77 30.26 -24.27
N THR A 209 -7.55 29.97 -24.73
CA THR A 209 -6.68 28.97 -24.10
C THR A 209 -6.32 29.30 -22.65
N SER A 210 -6.34 30.58 -22.25
CA SER A 210 -6.11 31.01 -20.87
C SER A 210 -7.27 30.61 -19.95
N VAL A 211 -8.51 30.78 -20.43
CA VAL A 211 -9.74 30.39 -19.73
C VAL A 211 -9.81 28.88 -19.62
N GLN A 212 -9.56 28.13 -20.70
CA GLN A 212 -9.50 26.66 -20.66
C GLN A 212 -8.48 26.15 -19.61
N LYS A 213 -7.29 26.75 -19.55
CA LYS A 213 -6.28 26.40 -18.53
C LYS A 213 -6.77 26.70 -17.12
N ALA A 214 -7.41 27.85 -16.91
CA ALA A 214 -7.99 28.21 -15.62
C ALA A 214 -9.13 27.25 -15.22
N ALA A 215 -9.97 26.84 -16.17
CA ALA A 215 -11.06 25.89 -15.95
C ALA A 215 -10.52 24.50 -15.60
N SER A 216 -9.51 24.01 -16.33
CA SER A 216 -8.87 22.73 -16.01
C SER A 216 -8.19 22.74 -14.63
N ALA A 217 -7.63 23.88 -14.22
CA ALA A 217 -7.03 24.06 -12.90
C ALA A 217 -8.10 24.16 -11.79
N SER A 218 -9.23 24.83 -12.04
CA SER A 218 -10.33 24.91 -11.09
C SER A 218 -11.02 23.56 -10.91
N LEU A 219 -11.19 22.77 -11.99
CA LEU A 219 -11.66 21.40 -11.94
C LEU A 219 -10.76 20.52 -11.07
N ALA A 220 -9.44 20.59 -11.28
CA ALA A 220 -8.49 19.82 -10.47
C ALA A 220 -8.54 20.19 -8.98
N ARG A 221 -8.78 21.46 -8.65
CA ARG A 221 -8.96 21.94 -7.27
C ARG A 221 -10.32 21.55 -6.67
N ALA A 222 -11.38 21.53 -7.49
CA ALA A 222 -12.73 21.19 -7.05
C ALA A 222 -12.96 19.68 -6.89
N ALA A 223 -12.23 18.84 -7.62
CA ALA A 223 -12.36 17.38 -7.58
C ALA A 223 -12.35 16.77 -6.16
N PRO A 224 -11.38 17.06 -5.27
CA PRO A 224 -11.34 16.43 -3.94
C PRO A 224 -12.51 16.82 -3.02
N THR A 225 -13.15 17.97 -3.26
CA THR A 225 -14.27 18.47 -2.44
C THR A 225 -15.63 18.16 -3.04
N PHE A 226 -15.75 18.14 -4.38
CA PHE A 226 -17.01 17.95 -5.11
C PHE A 226 -16.91 16.85 -6.17
N PRO A 227 -16.57 15.60 -5.80
CA PRO A 227 -16.38 14.52 -6.76
C PRO A 227 -17.61 14.27 -7.65
N SER A 228 -18.82 14.37 -7.09
CA SER A 228 -20.06 14.17 -7.85
C SER A 228 -20.33 15.30 -8.85
N GLY A 229 -20.01 16.54 -8.50
CA GLY A 229 -20.25 17.71 -9.35
C GLY A 229 -19.30 17.78 -10.55
N VAL A 230 -18.07 17.26 -10.41
CA VAL A 230 -17.07 17.26 -11.49
C VAL A 230 -16.92 15.92 -12.20
N HIS A 231 -17.69 14.89 -11.85
CA HIS A 231 -17.50 13.51 -12.32
C HIS A 231 -17.44 13.41 -13.86
N SER A 232 -18.48 13.90 -14.55
CA SER A 232 -18.58 13.85 -16.02
C SER A 232 -17.49 14.67 -16.71
N SER A 233 -17.25 15.89 -16.20
CA SER A 233 -16.21 16.77 -16.73
C SER A 233 -14.83 16.13 -16.57
N LEU A 234 -14.54 15.53 -15.42
CA LEU A 234 -13.26 14.85 -15.16
C LEU A 234 -13.10 13.62 -16.08
N GLU A 235 -14.15 12.84 -16.29
CA GLU A 235 -14.13 11.66 -17.17
C GLU A 235 -13.76 12.01 -18.62
N ASN A 236 -14.29 13.13 -19.11
CA ASN A 236 -13.96 13.68 -20.44
C ASN A 236 -12.53 14.23 -20.48
N GLU A 237 -12.13 15.03 -19.49
CA GLU A 237 -10.79 15.64 -19.46
C GLU A 237 -9.66 14.60 -19.36
N LEU A 238 -9.87 13.48 -18.68
CA LEU A 238 -8.89 12.40 -18.57
C LEU A 238 -8.55 11.75 -19.91
N ARG A 239 -9.48 11.79 -20.87
CA ARG A 239 -9.36 11.25 -22.24
C ARG A 239 -9.07 12.32 -23.28
N HIS A 240 -9.01 13.59 -22.87
CA HIS A 240 -8.91 14.70 -23.80
C HIS A 240 -7.58 14.66 -24.58
N GLY A 241 -7.63 14.99 -25.87
CA GLY A 241 -6.46 14.95 -26.77
C GLY A 241 -5.34 15.91 -26.35
N ASN A 242 -5.71 17.10 -25.86
CA ASN A 242 -4.76 18.09 -25.34
C ASN A 242 -4.04 17.57 -24.08
N GLU A 243 -2.72 17.43 -24.16
CA GLU A 243 -1.88 16.90 -23.08
C GLU A 243 -1.95 17.75 -21.81
N GLN A 244 -2.07 19.07 -21.91
CA GLN A 244 -2.15 19.93 -20.73
C GLN A 244 -3.43 19.69 -19.93
N ARG A 245 -4.59 19.66 -20.62
CA ARG A 245 -5.92 19.38 -20.05
C ARG A 245 -5.96 18.02 -19.37
N ARG A 246 -5.45 17.01 -20.08
CA ARG A 246 -5.31 15.66 -19.53
C ARG A 246 -4.41 15.63 -18.29
N LYS A 247 -3.22 16.25 -18.33
CA LYS A 247 -2.31 16.31 -17.18
C LYS A 247 -2.95 16.97 -15.95
N THR A 248 -3.73 18.03 -16.12
CA THR A 248 -4.44 18.69 -15.02
C THR A 248 -5.55 17.82 -14.45
N ALA A 249 -6.31 17.11 -15.28
CA ALA A 249 -7.32 16.17 -14.83
C ALA A 249 -6.73 15.02 -14.02
N TRP A 250 -5.62 14.43 -14.49
CA TRP A 250 -4.91 13.40 -13.73
C TRP A 250 -4.38 13.90 -12.38
N LYS A 251 -3.97 15.18 -12.27
CA LYS A 251 -3.62 15.79 -10.97
C LYS A 251 -4.84 15.91 -10.05
N GLY A 252 -6.00 16.27 -10.60
CA GLY A 252 -7.27 16.30 -9.85
C GLY A 252 -7.66 14.92 -9.33
N LEU A 253 -7.57 13.89 -10.17
CA LEU A 253 -7.82 12.50 -9.79
C LEU A 253 -6.81 12.00 -8.74
N GLU A 254 -5.54 12.39 -8.84
CA GLU A 254 -4.52 12.08 -7.83
C GLU A 254 -4.85 12.74 -6.48
N ALA A 255 -5.31 14.00 -6.47
CA ALA A 255 -5.78 14.65 -5.25
C ALA A 255 -6.99 13.91 -4.64
N LEU A 256 -7.88 13.38 -5.49
CA LEU A 256 -9.04 12.61 -5.08
C LEU A 256 -8.69 11.29 -4.37
N THR A 257 -7.54 10.68 -4.67
CA THR A 257 -7.11 9.42 -4.02
C THR A 257 -7.00 9.51 -2.50
N LYS A 258 -6.72 10.72 -1.98
CA LYS A 258 -6.56 10.96 -0.54
C LYS A 258 -7.91 11.06 0.17
N THR A 259 -8.88 11.74 -0.44
CA THR A 259 -10.19 12.05 0.14
C THR A 259 -11.25 11.00 -0.21
N TRP A 260 -11.36 10.61 -1.48
CA TRP A 260 -12.41 9.72 -2.02
C TRP A 260 -11.82 8.62 -2.92
N PRO A 261 -11.12 7.64 -2.34
CA PRO A 261 -10.46 6.56 -3.11
C PRO A 261 -11.44 5.66 -3.87
N ASP A 262 -12.68 5.49 -3.39
CA ASP A 262 -13.68 4.65 -4.04
C ASP A 262 -14.16 5.27 -5.38
N VAL A 263 -14.36 6.60 -5.42
CA VAL A 263 -14.67 7.32 -6.66
C VAL A 263 -13.51 7.22 -7.66
N VAL A 264 -12.26 7.24 -7.17
CA VAL A 264 -11.11 6.99 -8.03
C VAL A 264 -11.12 5.56 -8.57
N ALA A 265 -11.52 4.58 -7.78
CA ALA A 265 -11.62 3.19 -8.23
C ALA A 265 -12.60 3.07 -9.41
N ASP A 266 -13.76 3.73 -9.34
CA ASP A 266 -14.75 3.74 -10.43
C ASP A 266 -14.19 4.36 -11.72
N HIS A 267 -13.49 5.50 -11.62
CA HIS A 267 -12.81 6.11 -12.77
C HIS A 267 -11.71 5.21 -13.33
N VAL A 268 -10.93 4.56 -12.46
CA VAL A 268 -9.84 3.65 -12.87
C VAL A 268 -10.40 2.41 -13.56
N ASP A 269 -11.54 1.87 -13.11
CA ASP A 269 -12.24 0.75 -13.76
C ASP A 269 -12.58 1.08 -15.21
N SER A 270 -13.27 2.20 -15.41
CA SER A 270 -13.60 2.77 -16.73
C SER A 270 -12.37 2.91 -17.62
N ILE A 271 -11.25 3.42 -17.07
CA ILE A 271 -10.03 3.67 -17.85
C ILE A 271 -9.24 2.38 -18.16
N LEU A 272 -9.30 1.36 -17.31
CA LEU A 272 -8.62 0.08 -17.57
C LEU A 272 -9.21 -0.69 -18.76
N LEU A 273 -10.47 -0.42 -19.11
CA LEU A 273 -11.15 -1.01 -20.26
C LEU A 273 -10.79 -0.35 -21.60
N GLU A 274 -10.13 0.82 -21.56
CA GLU A 274 -9.79 1.58 -22.76
C GLU A 274 -8.67 0.90 -23.58
N PRO A 275 -8.71 0.99 -24.91
CA PRO A 275 -7.67 0.41 -25.76
C PRO A 275 -6.34 1.14 -25.65
N ASP A 276 -6.34 2.44 -25.28
CA ASP A 276 -5.12 3.23 -25.17
C ASP A 276 -4.24 2.76 -24.00
N VAL A 277 -3.06 2.28 -24.36
CA VAL A 277 -2.05 1.77 -23.43
C VAL A 277 -1.54 2.87 -22.49
N GLU A 278 -1.46 4.12 -22.92
CA GLU A 278 -1.00 5.21 -22.05
C GLU A 278 -1.97 5.50 -20.92
N LEU A 279 -3.27 5.48 -21.21
CA LEU A 279 -4.33 5.67 -20.22
C LEU A 279 -4.32 4.52 -19.19
N ARG A 280 -4.25 3.27 -19.66
CA ARG A 280 -4.14 2.10 -18.76
C ARG A 280 -2.90 2.16 -17.87
N ARG A 281 -1.75 2.59 -18.39
CA ARG A 281 -0.52 2.79 -17.59
C ARG A 281 -0.68 3.88 -16.53
N ARG A 282 -1.42 4.96 -16.81
CA ARG A 282 -1.71 6.01 -15.82
C ARG A 282 -2.71 5.52 -14.76
N ALA A 283 -3.76 4.80 -15.16
CA ALA A 283 -4.73 4.18 -14.26
C ALA A 283 -4.04 3.19 -13.30
N ALA A 284 -3.13 2.37 -13.80
CA ALA A 284 -2.33 1.45 -13.00
C ALA A 284 -1.46 2.14 -11.93
N LYS A 285 -0.97 3.37 -12.21
CA LYS A 285 -0.27 4.18 -11.20
C LYS A 285 -1.22 4.65 -10.09
N MET A 286 -2.49 4.93 -10.41
CA MET A 286 -3.50 5.31 -9.41
C MET A 286 -3.87 4.16 -8.49
N ILE A 287 -3.90 2.92 -9.01
CA ILE A 287 -4.08 1.72 -8.19
C ILE A 287 -3.07 1.70 -7.03
N ASN A 288 -1.81 2.06 -7.26
CA ASN A 288 -0.79 2.09 -6.21
C ASN A 288 -1.08 3.11 -5.08
N ALA A 289 -1.83 4.17 -5.37
CA ALA A 289 -2.23 5.17 -4.38
C ALA A 289 -3.44 4.69 -3.55
N ILE A 290 -4.42 4.04 -4.21
CA ILE A 290 -5.65 3.56 -3.56
C ILE A 290 -5.53 2.16 -2.96
N VAL A 291 -4.47 1.40 -3.28
CA VAL A 291 -4.21 0.03 -2.77
C VAL A 291 -4.25 -0.05 -1.25
N SER A 292 -4.01 1.09 -0.59
CA SER A 292 -3.99 1.20 0.86
C SER A 292 -5.37 0.98 1.50
N ARG A 293 -6.44 0.98 0.69
CA ARG A 293 -7.81 0.76 1.11
C ARG A 293 -8.20 -0.70 0.89
N LYS A 294 -8.83 -1.31 1.89
CA LYS A 294 -9.25 -2.72 1.88
C LYS A 294 -10.63 -2.89 1.23
N THR A 295 -10.82 -2.28 0.07
CA THR A 295 -12.10 -2.32 -0.66
C THR A 295 -12.05 -3.42 -1.72
N SER A 296 -13.14 -4.19 -1.87
CA SER A 296 -13.23 -5.26 -2.89
C SER A 296 -12.96 -4.74 -4.29
N ALA A 297 -13.54 -3.60 -4.65
CA ALA A 297 -13.34 -2.97 -5.95
C ALA A 297 -11.84 -2.75 -6.27
N VAL A 298 -11.06 -2.31 -5.29
CA VAL A 298 -9.61 -2.09 -5.47
C VAL A 298 -8.88 -3.42 -5.73
N TRP A 299 -9.30 -4.51 -5.09
CA TRP A 299 -8.72 -5.83 -5.34
C TRP A 299 -9.06 -6.37 -6.73
N ASP A 300 -10.29 -6.14 -7.20
CA ASP A 300 -10.70 -6.51 -8.55
C ASP A 300 -9.87 -5.75 -9.60
N LEU A 301 -9.66 -4.44 -9.39
CA LEU A 301 -8.78 -3.62 -10.22
C LEU A 301 -7.32 -4.14 -10.24
N VAL A 302 -6.77 -4.50 -9.08
CA VAL A 302 -5.43 -5.11 -9.00
C VAL A 302 -5.40 -6.43 -9.78
N SER A 303 -6.44 -7.26 -9.65
CA SER A 303 -6.55 -8.54 -10.36
C SER A 303 -6.59 -8.35 -11.88
N TRP A 304 -7.40 -7.42 -12.37
CA TRP A 304 -7.50 -7.13 -13.80
C TRP A 304 -6.20 -6.54 -14.35
N ALA A 305 -5.64 -5.54 -13.68
CA ALA A 305 -4.40 -4.90 -14.12
C ALA A 305 -3.17 -5.81 -14.06
N LEU A 306 -3.15 -6.83 -13.19
CA LEU A 306 -2.12 -7.89 -13.21
C LEU A 306 -2.26 -8.86 -14.39
N ASN A 307 -3.42 -8.92 -15.05
CA ASN A 307 -3.63 -9.72 -16.25
C ASN A 307 -3.67 -8.87 -17.54
N ASP A 308 -3.30 -7.59 -17.45
CA ASP A 308 -3.30 -6.69 -18.60
C ASP A 308 -2.30 -7.15 -19.67
N GLU A 309 -2.64 -6.95 -20.93
CA GLU A 309 -1.77 -7.26 -22.07
C GLU A 309 -0.42 -6.50 -22.01
N ASP A 310 -0.44 -5.23 -21.56
CA ASP A 310 0.74 -4.39 -21.50
C ASP A 310 1.63 -4.72 -20.29
N THR A 311 2.90 -4.98 -20.56
CA THR A 311 3.88 -5.35 -19.52
C THR A 311 4.11 -4.23 -18.51
N GLN A 312 4.01 -2.96 -18.91
CA GLN A 312 4.24 -1.85 -17.98
C GLN A 312 3.07 -1.69 -17.01
N VAL A 313 1.83 -1.89 -17.47
CA VAL A 313 0.65 -1.95 -16.59
C VAL A 313 0.88 -3.01 -15.50
N ARG A 314 1.17 -4.25 -15.89
CA ARG A 314 1.44 -5.34 -14.93
C ARG A 314 2.59 -5.01 -13.98
N LYS A 315 3.70 -4.45 -14.47
CA LYS A 315 4.84 -4.02 -13.61
C LYS A 315 4.44 -2.97 -12.60
N THR A 316 3.67 -1.95 -13.01
CA THR A 316 3.30 -0.84 -12.13
C THR A 316 2.43 -1.32 -10.98
N VAL A 317 1.46 -2.20 -11.25
CA VAL A 317 0.61 -2.79 -10.21
C VAL A 317 1.38 -3.80 -9.36
N ALA A 318 2.22 -4.65 -9.97
CA ALA A 318 3.03 -5.60 -9.21
C ALA A 318 3.89 -4.94 -8.12
N LYS A 319 4.37 -3.72 -8.36
CA LYS A 319 5.16 -2.94 -7.39
C LYS A 319 4.38 -2.56 -6.12
N SER A 320 3.04 -2.53 -6.13
CA SER A 320 2.25 -2.27 -4.93
C SER A 320 1.91 -3.52 -4.12
N LEU A 321 2.09 -4.73 -4.67
CA LEU A 321 1.83 -5.98 -3.96
C LEU A 321 2.55 -6.09 -2.60
N PRO A 322 3.82 -5.67 -2.44
CA PRO A 322 4.48 -5.70 -1.13
C PRO A 322 3.85 -4.76 -0.10
N ARG A 323 3.13 -3.71 -0.52
CA ARG A 323 2.37 -2.82 0.37
C ARG A 323 1.00 -3.40 0.68
N LEU A 324 0.31 -3.92 -0.34
CA LEU A 324 -0.98 -4.61 -0.20
C LEU A 324 -0.87 -5.80 0.78
N ALA A 325 0.18 -6.60 0.67
CA ALA A 325 0.44 -7.75 1.52
C ALA A 325 0.59 -7.42 3.02
N LYS A 326 1.04 -6.20 3.36
CA LYS A 326 1.08 -5.75 4.76
C LYS A 326 -0.31 -5.47 5.32
N GLN A 327 -1.27 -5.14 4.46
CA GLN A 327 -2.61 -4.76 4.86
C GLN A 327 -3.56 -5.94 4.87
N ASP A 328 -3.47 -6.78 3.84
CA ASP A 328 -4.22 -8.02 3.71
C ASP A 328 -3.30 -9.15 3.24
N VAL A 329 -3.03 -10.07 4.17
CA VAL A 329 -2.16 -11.22 3.93
C VAL A 329 -2.77 -12.19 2.94
N ARG A 330 -4.09 -12.41 2.97
CA ARG A 330 -4.78 -13.37 2.10
C ARG A 330 -4.73 -12.88 0.67
N MET A 331 -5.12 -11.63 0.42
CA MET A 331 -5.09 -11.04 -0.92
C MET A 331 -3.65 -10.87 -1.42
N GLY A 332 -2.72 -10.47 -0.53
CA GLY A 332 -1.30 -10.40 -0.87
C GLY A 332 -0.72 -11.73 -1.33
N THR A 333 -1.08 -12.84 -0.65
CA THR A 333 -0.64 -14.18 -1.04
C THR A 333 -1.21 -14.57 -2.41
N MET A 334 -2.53 -14.40 -2.60
CA MET A 334 -3.21 -14.73 -3.87
C MET A 334 -2.61 -13.98 -5.07
N PHE A 335 -2.38 -12.66 -4.92
CA PHE A 335 -1.80 -11.87 -6.01
C PHE A 335 -0.33 -12.18 -6.24
N ALA A 336 0.45 -12.47 -5.19
CA ALA A 336 1.85 -12.87 -5.35
C ALA A 336 1.99 -14.22 -6.06
N GLU A 337 1.15 -15.21 -5.72
CA GLU A 337 1.10 -16.51 -6.41
C GLU A 337 0.72 -16.38 -7.89
N ARG A 338 -0.14 -15.41 -8.24
CA ARG A 338 -0.45 -15.11 -9.64
C ARG A 338 0.74 -14.45 -10.34
N ALA A 339 1.33 -13.43 -9.73
CA ALA A 339 2.37 -12.60 -10.34
C ALA A 339 3.73 -13.31 -10.49
N ILE A 340 4.04 -14.34 -9.69
CA ILE A 340 5.29 -15.10 -9.84
C ILE A 340 5.31 -15.97 -11.12
N ALA A 341 4.15 -16.28 -11.69
CA ALA A 341 4.01 -17.01 -12.95
C ALA A 341 4.03 -16.09 -14.19
N ASP A 342 4.24 -14.78 -14.02
CA ASP A 342 4.24 -13.81 -15.13
C ASP A 342 5.46 -14.01 -16.07
N PRO A 343 5.29 -13.84 -17.39
CA PRO A 343 6.41 -13.89 -18.33
C PRO A 343 7.49 -12.83 -18.05
N ASP A 344 7.13 -11.69 -17.46
CA ASP A 344 8.06 -10.59 -17.20
C ASP A 344 8.83 -10.76 -15.88
N PRO A 345 10.17 -10.70 -15.90
CA PRO A 345 10.99 -10.82 -14.68
C PRO A 345 10.71 -9.75 -13.63
N ASP A 346 10.39 -8.52 -14.01
CA ASP A 346 10.18 -7.44 -13.04
C ASP A 346 8.87 -7.64 -12.23
N VAL A 347 7.88 -8.27 -12.85
CA VAL A 347 6.63 -8.68 -12.18
C VAL A 347 6.92 -9.82 -11.22
N ARG A 348 7.65 -10.87 -11.68
CA ARG A 348 8.08 -11.98 -10.81
C ARG A 348 8.92 -11.52 -9.62
N LEU A 349 9.85 -10.58 -9.81
CA LEU A 349 10.65 -10.02 -8.73
C LEU A 349 9.81 -9.30 -7.67
N SER A 350 8.77 -8.56 -8.11
CA SER A 350 7.84 -7.91 -7.19
C SER A 350 7.02 -8.94 -6.40
N ALA A 351 6.62 -10.04 -7.03
CA ALA A 351 5.95 -11.15 -6.37
C ALA A 351 6.84 -11.83 -5.32
N ILE A 352 8.09 -12.15 -5.66
CA ILE A 352 9.07 -12.77 -4.75
C ILE A 352 9.31 -11.88 -3.51
N LYS A 353 9.48 -10.56 -3.71
CA LYS A 353 9.60 -9.58 -2.62
C LYS A 353 8.34 -9.51 -1.74
N THR A 354 7.18 -9.82 -2.31
CA THR A 354 5.91 -9.85 -1.57
C THR A 354 5.86 -11.11 -0.71
N ILE A 355 6.19 -12.28 -1.26
CA ILE A 355 6.24 -13.56 -0.54
C ILE A 355 7.26 -13.49 0.61
N GLU A 356 8.44 -12.93 0.35
CA GLU A 356 9.47 -12.71 1.38
C GLU A 356 8.91 -11.94 2.59
N LYS A 357 8.16 -10.85 2.35
CA LYS A 357 7.57 -10.04 3.42
C LYS A 357 6.43 -10.72 4.14
N LEU A 358 5.70 -11.60 3.47
CA LEU A 358 4.61 -12.36 4.07
C LEU A 358 5.11 -13.47 4.99
N ASN A 359 6.39 -13.87 4.86
CA ASN A 359 7.00 -15.00 5.56
C ASN A 359 6.14 -16.29 5.46
N ARG A 360 5.41 -16.45 4.35
CA ARG A 360 4.58 -17.61 4.06
C ARG A 360 5.25 -18.42 2.98
N GLY A 361 6.15 -19.28 3.42
CA GLY A 361 7.00 -20.11 2.59
C GLY A 361 6.44 -21.49 2.23
N HIS A 362 5.16 -21.75 2.51
CA HIS A 362 4.60 -23.10 2.42
C HIS A 362 3.52 -23.22 1.34
N GLY A 363 3.35 -24.41 0.79
CA GLY A 363 2.40 -24.70 -0.28
C GLY A 363 2.87 -24.17 -1.64
N ARG A 364 1.93 -23.65 -2.44
CA ARG A 364 2.17 -23.25 -3.83
C ARG A 364 3.29 -22.22 -4.02
N ALA A 365 3.46 -21.30 -3.06
CA ALA A 365 4.54 -20.32 -3.09
C ALA A 365 5.94 -20.99 -3.04
N ARG A 366 6.09 -22.09 -2.29
CA ARG A 366 7.33 -22.89 -2.25
C ARG A 366 7.66 -23.43 -3.63
N ASP A 367 6.70 -24.10 -4.26
CA ASP A 367 6.88 -24.73 -5.57
C ASP A 367 7.25 -23.71 -6.64
N LEU A 368 6.63 -22.52 -6.60
CA LEU A 368 6.92 -21.44 -7.52
C LEU A 368 8.30 -20.80 -7.28
N ILE A 369 8.76 -20.73 -6.03
CA ILE A 369 10.13 -20.28 -5.71
C ILE A 369 11.16 -21.31 -6.19
N LEU A 370 10.90 -22.60 -6.01
CA LEU A 370 11.74 -23.69 -6.50
C LEU A 370 11.80 -23.72 -8.03
N ALA A 371 10.68 -23.45 -8.72
CA ALA A 371 10.70 -23.25 -10.18
C ALA A 371 11.49 -21.99 -10.57
N GLY A 372 11.33 -20.91 -9.81
CA GLY A 372 12.02 -19.64 -10.04
C GLY A 372 13.53 -19.68 -9.85
N SER A 373 14.05 -20.61 -9.02
CA SER A 373 15.50 -20.82 -8.87
C SER A 373 16.14 -21.38 -10.15
N ARG A 374 15.36 -21.96 -11.07
CA ARG A 374 15.81 -22.43 -12.39
C ARG A 374 15.43 -21.49 -13.54
N SER A 375 14.99 -20.27 -13.23
CA SER A 375 14.54 -19.31 -14.25
C SER A 375 15.67 -18.84 -15.17
N THR A 376 15.33 -18.40 -16.37
CA THR A 376 16.30 -17.85 -17.34
C THR A 376 16.98 -16.59 -16.81
N ASP A 377 16.23 -15.74 -16.11
CA ASP A 377 16.69 -14.46 -15.59
C ASP A 377 17.50 -14.59 -14.29
N VAL A 378 18.77 -14.19 -14.33
CA VAL A 378 19.69 -14.20 -13.17
C VAL A 378 19.14 -13.43 -11.98
N ARG A 379 18.46 -12.30 -12.20
CA ARG A 379 17.87 -11.49 -11.13
C ARG A 379 16.81 -12.27 -10.35
N VAL A 380 15.96 -13.01 -11.06
CA VAL A 380 14.89 -13.82 -10.47
C VAL A 380 15.49 -15.01 -9.73
N ARG A 381 16.45 -15.72 -10.35
CA ARG A 381 17.18 -16.81 -9.69
C ARG A 381 17.81 -16.37 -8.38
N ARG A 382 18.54 -15.26 -8.39
CA ARG A 382 19.18 -14.69 -7.19
C ARG A 382 18.18 -14.38 -6.07
N ALA A 383 17.01 -13.83 -6.43
CA ALA A 383 15.96 -13.54 -5.46
C ALA A 383 15.36 -14.84 -4.88
N CYS A 384 15.05 -15.83 -5.71
CA CYS A 384 14.58 -17.14 -5.25
C CYS A 384 15.60 -17.86 -4.36
N VAL A 385 16.87 -17.90 -4.78
CA VAL A 385 17.97 -18.54 -4.03
C VAL A 385 18.13 -17.92 -2.64
N SER A 386 18.01 -16.59 -2.53
CA SER A 386 18.07 -15.92 -1.22
C SER A 386 16.93 -16.27 -0.26
N LEU A 387 15.83 -16.81 -0.77
CA LEU A 387 14.71 -17.26 0.05
C LEU A 387 14.82 -18.73 0.45
N LEU A 388 15.59 -19.57 -0.25
CA LEU A 388 15.64 -21.02 0.00
C LEU A 388 15.96 -21.38 1.46
N PRO A 389 16.93 -20.75 2.16
CA PRO A 389 17.22 -21.11 3.56
C PRO A 389 16.06 -20.87 4.53
N LYS A 390 15.10 -20.00 4.16
CA LYS A 390 13.91 -19.72 4.98
C LYS A 390 12.77 -20.70 4.72
N LEU A 391 12.81 -21.47 3.61
CA LEU A 391 11.70 -22.27 3.13
C LEU A 391 11.85 -23.76 3.43
N MET A 392 13.09 -24.23 3.60
CA MET A 392 13.44 -25.65 3.66
C MET A 392 14.55 -25.91 4.67
N ASP A 393 14.59 -27.15 5.13
CA ASP A 393 15.61 -27.63 6.06
C ASP A 393 16.97 -27.71 5.38
N GLU A 394 18.03 -27.67 6.18
CA GLU A 394 19.41 -27.58 5.70
C GLU A 394 19.83 -28.77 4.82
N ALA A 395 19.31 -29.98 5.10
CA ALA A 395 19.58 -31.16 4.30
C ALA A 395 18.94 -31.09 2.89
N GLU A 396 17.67 -30.66 2.81
CA GLU A 396 16.96 -30.46 1.54
C GLU A 396 17.59 -29.32 0.74
N LEU A 397 18.01 -28.26 1.42
CA LEU A 397 18.72 -27.12 0.82
C LEU A 397 20.01 -27.56 0.15
N ARG A 398 20.86 -28.33 0.85
CA ARG A 398 22.15 -28.82 0.29
C ARG A 398 21.94 -29.65 -0.97
N ALA A 399 21.01 -30.60 -0.95
CA ALA A 399 20.70 -31.42 -2.11
C ALA A 399 20.28 -30.57 -3.33
N LEU A 400 19.43 -29.57 -3.09
CA LEU A 400 19.00 -28.66 -4.15
C LEU A 400 20.12 -27.74 -4.64
N VAL A 401 20.98 -27.26 -3.72
CA VAL A 401 22.15 -26.43 -4.04
C VAL A 401 23.12 -27.20 -4.94
N ASP A 402 23.39 -28.47 -4.66
CA ASP A 402 24.25 -29.32 -5.50
C ASP A 402 23.67 -29.48 -6.92
N ASP A 403 22.35 -29.58 -7.05
CA ASP A 403 21.69 -29.61 -8.35
C ASP A 403 21.74 -28.26 -9.08
N LEU A 404 21.56 -27.15 -8.37
CA LEU A 404 21.67 -25.81 -8.96
C LEU A 404 23.10 -25.52 -9.44
N LEU A 405 24.12 -25.86 -8.64
CA LEU A 405 25.53 -25.63 -8.98
C LEU A 405 25.95 -26.29 -10.30
N LYS A 406 25.32 -27.40 -10.69
CA LYS A 406 25.56 -28.05 -12.01
C LYS A 406 25.10 -27.17 -13.19
N THR A 407 24.08 -26.35 -12.97
CA THR A 407 23.40 -25.56 -14.01
C THR A 407 23.76 -24.09 -13.99
N GLU A 408 24.27 -23.58 -12.86
CA GLU A 408 24.52 -22.15 -12.68
C GLU A 408 25.78 -21.66 -13.40
N THR A 409 25.65 -20.49 -14.01
CA THR A 409 26.70 -19.84 -14.81
C THR A 409 27.19 -18.52 -14.20
N ASP A 410 26.41 -17.89 -13.31
CA ASP A 410 26.74 -16.59 -12.70
C ASP A 410 27.69 -16.77 -11.50
N PRO A 411 28.91 -16.19 -11.51
CA PRO A 411 29.91 -16.41 -10.47
C PRO A 411 29.43 -15.94 -9.09
N GLY A 412 28.76 -14.79 -9.01
CA GLY A 412 28.26 -14.27 -7.74
C GLY A 412 27.11 -15.07 -7.14
N LEU A 413 26.39 -15.86 -7.94
CA LEU A 413 25.37 -16.79 -7.46
C LEU A 413 26.00 -18.11 -7.03
N VAL A 414 27.00 -18.59 -7.77
CA VAL A 414 27.81 -19.76 -7.41
C VAL A 414 28.46 -19.57 -6.04
N GLU A 415 29.07 -18.40 -5.77
CA GLU A 415 29.64 -18.08 -4.45
C GLU A 415 28.61 -18.21 -3.32
N LYS A 416 27.39 -17.70 -3.52
CA LYS A 416 26.30 -17.79 -2.53
C LYS A 416 25.81 -19.21 -2.32
N LEU A 417 25.70 -19.98 -3.41
CA LEU A 417 25.32 -21.38 -3.34
C LEU A 417 26.39 -22.22 -2.64
N MET A 418 27.67 -21.95 -2.90
CA MET A 418 28.79 -22.59 -2.19
C MET A 418 28.76 -22.27 -0.69
N GLN A 419 28.36 -21.05 -0.29
CA GLN A 419 28.14 -20.72 1.12
C GLN A 419 27.02 -21.55 1.74
N TYR A 420 25.92 -21.81 1.02
CA TYR A 420 24.84 -22.67 1.51
C TYR A 420 25.20 -24.16 1.52
N ARG A 421 26.13 -24.58 0.66
CA ARG A 421 26.68 -25.94 0.63
C ARG A 421 27.63 -26.20 1.81
N PHE A 422 28.39 -25.18 2.21
CA PHE A 422 29.43 -25.29 3.23
C PHE A 422 28.88 -25.77 4.57
N ASP A 423 29.39 -26.91 5.05
CA ASP A 423 29.07 -27.44 6.36
C ASP A 423 30.23 -27.19 7.33
N ALA A 424 30.03 -26.27 8.28
CA ALA A 424 31.04 -25.94 9.28
C ALA A 424 31.41 -27.13 10.16
N MET A 425 30.51 -28.11 10.34
CA MET A 425 30.74 -29.29 11.17
C MET A 425 31.68 -30.29 10.48
N LEU A 426 31.71 -30.32 9.14
CA LEU A 426 32.42 -31.33 8.35
C LEU A 426 33.61 -30.77 7.56
N GLU A 427 33.50 -29.56 7.05
CA GLU A 427 34.47 -28.89 6.16
C GLU A 427 35.14 -27.67 6.82
N GLY A 428 34.76 -27.32 8.06
CA GLY A 428 35.35 -26.22 8.84
C GLY A 428 36.81 -26.45 9.27
N THR A 429 37.44 -25.40 9.81
CA THR A 429 38.75 -25.50 10.47
C THR A 429 38.65 -26.43 11.68
N GLU A 430 39.78 -26.99 12.14
CA GLU A 430 39.81 -27.89 13.31
C GLU A 430 39.15 -27.25 14.55
N GLU A 431 39.27 -25.94 14.71
CA GLU A 431 38.61 -25.18 15.78
C GLU A 431 37.07 -25.15 15.65
N GLN A 432 36.55 -24.96 14.43
CA GLN A 432 35.11 -24.95 14.17
C GLN A 432 34.49 -26.34 14.33
N LYS A 433 35.24 -27.38 13.93
CA LYS A 433 34.89 -28.78 14.16
C LYS A 433 34.89 -29.13 15.64
N ASN A 434 35.90 -28.67 16.38
CA ASN A 434 36.02 -28.91 17.82
C ASN A 434 34.98 -28.13 18.64
N ALA A 435 34.49 -26.99 18.15
CA ALA A 435 33.42 -26.23 18.78
C ALA A 435 32.05 -26.93 18.69
N ALA A 436 31.86 -27.75 17.66
CA ALA A 436 30.67 -28.58 17.47
C ALA A 436 30.65 -29.82 18.38
N LEU A 437 31.84 -30.31 18.74
CA LEU A 437 31.99 -31.43 19.65
C LEU A 437 31.75 -30.96 21.09
N SER A 438 31.13 -31.82 21.91
CA SER A 438 31.05 -31.55 23.34
C SER A 438 32.48 -31.46 23.92
N PRO A 439 32.75 -30.53 24.85
CA PRO A 439 34.05 -30.46 25.50
C PRO A 439 34.34 -31.83 26.10
N ALA A 440 35.49 -32.40 25.74
CA ALA A 440 35.88 -33.71 26.23
C ALA A 440 35.83 -33.71 27.76
N LEU A 441 35.22 -34.75 28.35
CA LEU A 441 35.24 -34.93 29.79
C LEU A 441 36.70 -34.86 30.25
N ALA A 442 36.96 -34.02 31.25
CA ALA A 442 38.30 -33.91 31.81
C ALA A 442 38.73 -35.29 32.27
N VAL A 443 39.85 -35.79 31.73
CA VAL A 443 40.41 -37.08 32.14
C VAL A 443 40.53 -37.06 33.67
N PRO A 444 39.99 -38.05 34.39
CA PRO A 444 40.13 -38.14 35.84
C PRO A 444 41.61 -38.07 36.23
N ASP A 445 41.93 -37.40 37.34
CA ASP A 445 43.32 -37.16 37.72
C ASP A 445 44.11 -38.46 37.96
N ILE A 446 43.41 -39.53 38.35
CA ILE A 446 43.96 -40.89 38.49
C ILE A 446 44.52 -41.41 37.15
N ASP A 447 43.80 -41.20 36.05
CA ASP A 447 44.23 -41.67 34.73
C ASP A 447 45.38 -40.80 34.19
N LYS A 448 45.41 -39.50 34.55
CA LYS A 448 46.54 -38.62 34.23
C LYS A 448 47.82 -39.08 34.93
N GLU A 449 47.73 -39.45 36.21
CA GLU A 449 48.85 -39.95 36.99
C GLU A 449 49.36 -41.31 36.47
N VAL A 450 48.45 -42.23 36.13
CA VAL A 450 48.82 -43.53 35.55
C VAL A 450 49.51 -43.36 34.18
N LEU A 451 49.02 -42.45 33.34
CA LEU A 451 49.62 -42.20 32.03
C LEU A 451 50.95 -41.45 32.12
N MET A 452 51.11 -40.55 33.12
CA MET A 452 52.41 -39.95 33.46
C MET A 452 53.40 -41.00 33.99
N ALA A 453 52.95 -41.96 34.81
CA ALA A 453 53.77 -43.07 35.31
C ALA A 453 54.15 -44.07 34.20
N GLN A 454 53.30 -44.24 33.19
CA GLN A 454 53.57 -45.03 31.98
C GLN A 454 54.40 -44.26 30.93
N GLY A 455 54.84 -43.03 31.22
CA GLY A 455 55.69 -42.23 30.35
C GLY A 455 55.00 -41.64 29.11
N LYS A 456 53.66 -41.66 29.04
CA LYS A 456 52.89 -41.04 27.96
C LYS A 456 52.42 -39.64 28.36
N ARG A 457 52.89 -38.63 27.64
CA ARG A 457 52.57 -37.22 27.89
C ARG A 457 51.13 -36.91 27.49
N ILE A 458 50.34 -36.35 28.40
CA ILE A 458 48.98 -35.85 28.12
C ILE A 458 49.01 -34.33 28.16
N GLY A 459 48.61 -33.70 27.06
CA GLY A 459 48.49 -32.24 26.94
C GLY A 459 49.78 -31.50 26.59
N MET A 460 49.65 -30.20 26.28
CA MET A 460 50.75 -29.27 26.03
C MET A 460 51.17 -28.53 27.31
N ALA A 461 51.89 -29.20 28.21
CA ALA A 461 52.61 -28.53 29.30
C ALA A 461 54.09 -28.36 28.92
N PRO A 462 54.76 -27.22 29.19
CA PRO A 462 56.14 -26.96 28.77
C PRO A 462 57.14 -27.92 29.44
N ALA A 463 58.19 -28.31 28.71
CA ALA A 463 59.20 -29.26 29.19
C ALA A 463 60.13 -28.61 30.23
N PRO A 464 60.45 -29.27 31.36
CA PRO A 464 61.56 -28.83 32.21
C PRO A 464 62.92 -29.16 31.56
N PRO A 465 63.96 -28.35 31.83
CA PRO A 465 65.23 -28.34 31.10
C PRO A 465 66.12 -29.58 31.37
N SER A 466 66.91 -29.95 30.36
CA SER A 466 67.78 -31.12 30.32
C SER A 466 69.17 -30.90 30.94
N ALA A 467 69.50 -31.80 31.89
CA ALA A 467 70.81 -32.45 32.17
C ALA A 467 72.03 -31.65 32.70
N ALA A 468 72.60 -32.12 33.83
CA ALA A 468 74.03 -32.49 34.00
C ALA A 468 74.32 -33.10 35.39
N LEU A 469 75.30 -34.01 35.47
CA LEU A 469 75.72 -34.86 36.60
C LEU A 469 76.79 -34.22 37.54
N GLU A 470 76.65 -34.49 38.85
CA GLU A 470 77.65 -34.68 39.95
C GLU A 470 78.55 -33.51 40.48
N PRO A 471 79.16 -33.57 41.71
CA PRO A 471 78.97 -34.43 42.92
C PRO A 471 78.95 -33.68 44.31
N THR A 472 78.76 -34.46 45.38
CA THR A 472 78.92 -34.27 46.87
C THR A 472 79.47 -32.97 47.49
N SER A 473 78.76 -32.41 48.50
CA SER A 473 79.19 -32.18 49.91
C SER A 473 78.21 -31.26 50.68
N GLN A 474 77.81 -31.62 51.92
CA GLN A 474 77.08 -30.75 52.88
C GLN A 474 78.09 -29.90 53.72
N PRO A 475 77.69 -28.77 54.37
CA PRO A 475 77.01 -28.82 55.69
C PRO A 475 75.91 -27.74 55.98
N THR A 476 74.91 -28.15 56.79
CA THR A 476 74.02 -27.52 57.83
C THR A 476 73.87 -25.98 58.03
N PRO A 477 72.88 -25.42 58.82
CA PRO A 477 71.64 -25.95 59.44
C PRO A 477 70.36 -25.02 59.44
N GLU A 478 69.21 -25.62 59.80
CA GLU A 478 68.01 -25.12 60.54
C GLU A 478 67.17 -23.88 60.11
N GLN A 479 65.85 -24.10 59.94
CA GLN A 479 64.77 -23.58 60.83
C GLN A 479 63.39 -24.25 60.56
N PRO A 480 62.51 -24.48 61.57
CA PRO A 480 61.28 -25.28 61.44
C PRO A 480 59.93 -24.53 61.64
N ALA A 481 58.83 -25.27 61.36
CA ALA A 481 57.39 -25.05 61.62
C ALA A 481 56.60 -24.29 60.53
N GLU A 482 55.42 -24.72 60.08
CA GLU A 482 54.20 -25.06 60.85
C GLU A 482 53.24 -26.00 60.07
N ALA A 483 52.44 -26.82 60.77
CA ALA A 483 51.56 -27.86 60.20
C ALA A 483 50.08 -27.42 60.00
N PRO A 484 49.36 -27.92 58.98
CA PRO A 484 47.97 -27.55 58.69
C PRO A 484 46.91 -28.37 59.46
N ARG A 485 45.80 -27.71 59.83
CA ARG A 485 44.59 -28.28 60.45
C ARG A 485 43.69 -28.99 59.41
N GLN A 486 43.18 -30.17 59.76
CA GLN A 486 42.21 -30.94 58.96
C GLN A 486 40.75 -30.56 59.30
N PRO A 487 39.84 -30.47 58.31
CA PRO A 487 38.39 -30.39 58.56
C PRO A 487 37.76 -31.79 58.78
N ALA A 488 36.69 -31.81 59.60
CA ALA A 488 36.03 -32.99 60.17
C ALA A 488 35.19 -33.81 59.17
N ARG A 489 34.97 -35.10 59.48
CA ARG A 489 34.17 -36.05 58.69
C ARG A 489 32.65 -35.88 58.92
N PRO A 490 31.81 -36.11 57.88
CA PRO A 490 30.36 -36.10 57.97
C PRO A 490 29.79 -37.30 58.75
N THR A 491 28.62 -37.10 59.36
CA THR A 491 27.92 -38.06 60.24
C THR A 491 26.89 -38.92 59.50
N GLN A 492 26.52 -40.02 60.15
CA GLN A 492 25.86 -41.21 59.61
C GLN A 492 24.48 -41.00 58.92
N ASP A 493 23.82 -39.86 59.14
CA ASP A 493 22.49 -39.57 58.59
C ASP A 493 22.53 -39.02 57.15
N GLU A 494 23.67 -38.48 56.69
CA GLU A 494 23.86 -38.08 55.28
C GLU A 494 24.12 -39.28 54.36
N LEU A 495 24.41 -40.46 54.94
CA LEU A 495 24.79 -41.67 54.20
C LEU A 495 23.58 -42.58 53.86
N MET A 496 22.41 -42.37 54.46
CA MET A 496 21.30 -43.34 54.41
C MET A 496 20.01 -42.74 53.84
N GLY A 497 20.11 -42.12 52.65
CA GLY A 497 19.03 -41.39 51.98
C GLY A 497 17.64 -42.03 52.04
N TYR A 498 16.74 -41.35 52.76
CA TYR A 498 15.29 -41.51 52.68
C TYR A 498 14.70 -40.22 52.10
N HIS A 499 14.08 -40.36 50.93
CA HIS A 499 13.22 -39.36 50.31
C HIS A 499 11.78 -39.66 50.74
N ASP A 500 11.05 -38.63 51.20
CA ASP A 500 9.59 -38.66 51.23
C ASP A 500 9.11 -37.55 50.29
N ASP A 501 8.53 -38.00 49.17
CA ASP A 501 7.69 -37.23 48.26
C ASP A 501 6.32 -37.03 48.91
N ASP A 502 5.75 -35.82 48.85
CA ASP A 502 4.31 -35.63 48.78
C ASP A 502 4.00 -34.29 48.10
N ASP A 503 3.06 -34.39 47.15
CA ASP A 503 2.61 -33.41 46.17
C ASP A 503 2.00 -32.11 46.76
N ASP A 504 2.13 -30.98 46.06
CA ASP A 504 1.03 -30.33 45.33
C ASP A 504 1.35 -28.90 44.86
N PHE A 505 0.69 -28.53 43.77
CA PHE A 505 1.01 -27.52 42.76
C PHE A 505 0.60 -26.05 43.16
N PRO A 506 0.65 -25.05 42.24
CA PRO A 506 1.32 -23.72 42.26
C PRO A 506 0.30 -22.57 42.57
N PRO A 507 0.32 -21.29 42.10
CA PRO A 507 1.22 -20.53 41.20
C PRO A 507 1.45 -19.02 41.59
N GLU A 508 2.06 -18.30 40.65
CA GLU A 508 1.77 -16.90 40.27
C GLU A 508 2.35 -15.69 41.04
N ASP A 509 2.82 -14.77 40.19
CA ASP A 509 2.74 -13.31 40.26
C ASP A 509 3.53 -12.51 41.30
N ASP A 510 4.69 -11.99 40.85
CA ASP A 510 5.28 -10.75 41.36
C ASP A 510 5.28 -9.66 40.26
N GLU A 511 4.20 -8.86 40.21
CA GLU A 511 4.32 -7.39 40.14
C GLU A 511 4.42 -6.89 41.61
N PRO A 512 4.97 -5.70 41.99
CA PRO A 512 5.05 -4.47 41.20
C PRO A 512 6.33 -3.58 41.37
N TYR A 513 6.43 -2.59 40.47
CA TYR A 513 6.98 -1.22 40.65
C TYR A 513 8.46 -1.01 41.03
N PHE A 514 9.20 -0.36 40.11
CA PHE A 514 9.51 1.08 40.21
C PHE A 514 9.67 1.71 38.82
#